data_AF-A0A7C3UDF9-F1
#
_entry.id   AF-A0A7C3UDF9-F1
#
_cell.length_a   1.000
_cell.length_b   1.000
_cell.length_c   1.000
_cell.angle_alpha   90.00
_cell.angle_beta   90.00
_cell.angle_gamma   90.00
#
_symmetry.space_group_name_H-M   'P 1'
#
loop_
_entity.id
_entity.type
_entity.pdbx_description
1 polymer ?
#
loop_
_entity_poly.entity_id
_entity_poly.type
_entity_poly.pdbx_seq_one_letter_code
_entity_poly.pdbx_strand_id
1 'polypeptide(L)'
;GNYWQAVCERSNLWYLETEAKPAEWKGNAVVWRIYDPVAVGGGGSGQMRDNANVTIDNDKWYQLAWTYDGAVLKGFVNGKQVLTKDYTGGLGPVANTPNPPPAGKGANYNLSLGTWQQRDDWFFGAIDDFSYFNSVLTEDQIKALYDAMLTSASPVSSLDKTAVTWGTIKTIR
;
A
#
# COMPACT_ATOMS: atom_id res chain seq x y z
N GLY A 1 8.22 2.15 19.32
CA GLY A 1 8.72 1.55 18.08
C GLY A 1 7.62 0.65 17.54
N ASN A 2 7.29 0.60 16.26
CA ASN A 2 7.78 1.32 15.09
C ASN A 2 6.61 2.16 14.56
N TYR A 3 6.84 3.44 14.29
CA TYR A 3 5.76 4.34 13.84
C TYR A 3 5.25 3.96 12.45
N TRP A 4 6.06 3.26 11.65
CA TRP A 4 5.84 2.97 10.23
C TRP A 4 5.76 1.47 9.97
N GLN A 5 4.80 1.04 9.16
CA GLN A 5 4.71 -0.34 8.69
C GLN A 5 4.43 -0.35 7.19
N ALA A 6 5.35 -0.94 6.41
CA ALA A 6 5.17 -1.08 4.98
C ALA A 6 4.18 -2.21 4.67
N VAL A 7 3.09 -1.89 3.97
CA VAL A 7 2.12 -2.89 3.49
C VAL A 7 2.60 -3.46 2.17
N CYS A 8 2.87 -2.59 1.20
CA CYS A 8 3.35 -2.95 -0.12
C CYS A 8 4.23 -1.84 -0.67
N GLU A 9 5.36 -2.20 -1.25
CA GLU A 9 6.26 -1.24 -1.87
C GLU A 9 6.86 -1.80 -3.15
N ARG A 10 7.19 -0.90 -4.06
CA ARG A 10 8.21 -1.15 -5.05
C ARG A 10 9.41 -0.33 -4.61
N SER A 11 10.38 -1.01 -4.01
CA SER A 11 11.47 -0.37 -3.27
C SER A 11 12.06 0.79 -4.06
N ASN A 12 12.30 1.93 -3.39
CA ASN A 12 12.83 3.17 -3.97
C ASN A 12 12.01 3.83 -5.10
N LEU A 13 10.80 3.35 -5.41
CA LEU A 13 9.89 3.98 -6.39
C LEU A 13 8.60 4.44 -5.73
N TRP A 14 7.93 3.56 -4.99
CA TRP A 14 6.70 3.91 -4.30
C TRP A 14 6.45 3.00 -3.10
N TYR A 15 5.70 3.51 -2.14
CA TYR A 15 5.41 2.83 -0.88
C TYR A 15 3.95 3.08 -0.50
N LEU A 16 3.26 2.01 -0.08
CA LEU A 16 2.00 2.03 0.63
C LEU A 16 2.26 1.55 2.06
N GLU A 17 2.02 2.42 3.02
CA GLU A 17 2.38 2.21 4.41
C GLU A 17 1.21 2.57 5.33
N THR A 18 1.23 2.00 6.52
CA THR A 18 0.42 2.47 7.66
C THR A 18 1.34 3.15 8.66
N GLU A 19 0.83 4.18 9.33
CA GLU A 19 1.56 4.90 10.36
C GLU A 19 0.77 4.99 11.67
N ALA A 20 1.32 4.45 12.76
CA ALA A 20 0.78 4.64 14.11
C ALA A 20 1.35 5.93 14.71
N LYS A 21 0.61 7.05 14.65
CA LYS A 21 1.06 8.35 15.18
C LYS A 21 0.52 8.65 16.58
N PRO A 22 1.30 9.30 17.48
CA PRO A 22 0.79 9.85 18.74
C PRO A 22 -0.32 10.89 18.48
N ALA A 23 -1.29 10.96 19.40
CA ALA A 23 -2.59 11.64 19.28
C ALA A 23 -2.59 13.14 18.89
N GLU A 24 -1.43 13.81 18.81
CA GLU A 24 -1.31 15.24 18.52
C GLU A 24 -1.25 15.56 17.02
N TRP A 25 -1.01 14.55 16.18
CA TRP A 25 -1.11 14.64 14.72
C TRP A 25 -1.98 13.50 14.22
N LYS A 26 -3.29 13.78 14.10
CA LYS A 26 -4.32 13.03 13.35
C LYS A 26 -4.08 11.51 13.28
N GLY A 27 -4.79 10.74 14.11
CA GLY A 27 -4.62 9.29 14.33
C GLY A 27 -4.44 8.42 13.08
N ASN A 28 -3.90 7.22 13.31
CA ASN A 28 -3.42 6.22 12.34
C ASN A 28 -3.63 6.58 10.86
N ALA A 29 -2.55 6.90 10.14
CA ALA A 29 -2.64 7.38 8.75
C ALA A 29 -2.28 6.27 7.75
N VAL A 30 -3.03 6.19 6.65
CA VAL A 30 -2.58 5.47 5.45
C VAL A 30 -1.74 6.43 4.61
N VAL A 31 -0.55 5.99 4.22
CA VAL A 31 0.45 6.81 3.55
C VAL A 31 0.77 6.22 2.19
N TRP A 32 0.65 7.07 1.17
CA TRP A 32 1.08 6.77 -0.19
C TRP A 32 2.27 7.65 -0.53
N ARG A 33 3.35 7.04 -1.00
CA ARG A 33 4.55 7.77 -1.40
C ARG A 33 4.94 7.42 -2.82
N ILE A 34 5.32 8.45 -3.56
CA ILE A 34 6.12 8.30 -4.78
C ILE A 34 7.50 8.90 -4.50
N TYR A 35 8.53 8.12 -4.78
CA TYR A 35 9.93 8.53 -4.74
C TYR A 35 10.40 8.82 -6.16
N ASP A 36 11.01 9.99 -6.34
CA ASP A 36 11.70 10.38 -7.57
C ASP A 36 13.16 9.84 -7.52
N PRO A 37 13.59 9.04 -8.50
CA PRO A 37 14.95 8.52 -8.56
C PRO A 37 15.98 9.51 -9.14
N VAL A 38 15.65 10.78 -9.38
CA VAL A 38 16.64 11.80 -9.80
C VAL A 38 17.56 12.21 -8.64
N ALA A 39 17.17 11.97 -7.38
CA ALA A 39 18.06 12.15 -6.24
C ALA A 39 19.03 10.96 -6.10
N VAL A 40 20.28 11.13 -6.55
CA VAL A 40 21.42 10.28 -6.19
C VAL A 40 21.66 10.36 -4.67
N GLY A 41 20.93 9.56 -3.92
CA GLY A 41 21.05 9.49 -2.46
C GLY A 41 19.85 8.78 -1.87
N GLY A 42 20.05 7.51 -1.50
CA GLY A 42 19.00 6.65 -0.96
C GLY A 42 18.18 7.33 0.15
N GLY A 43 16.86 7.20 0.04
CA GLY A 43 15.91 7.49 1.13
C GLY A 43 15.98 8.91 1.70
N GLY A 44 15.90 9.95 0.85
CA GLY A 44 16.20 11.32 1.30
C GLY A 44 15.06 12.32 1.40
N SER A 45 14.00 12.22 0.61
CA SER A 45 12.76 12.98 0.75
C SER A 45 11.77 12.41 -0.27
N GLY A 46 10.62 11.90 0.18
CA GLY A 46 9.56 11.62 -0.78
C GLY A 46 9.20 12.95 -1.46
N GLN A 47 9.37 13.06 -2.78
CA GLN A 47 8.92 14.26 -3.52
C GLN A 47 7.42 14.44 -3.33
N MET A 48 6.70 13.32 -3.24
CA MET A 48 5.35 13.27 -2.73
C MET A 48 5.27 12.30 -1.56
N ARG A 49 5.18 12.89 -0.37
CA ARG A 49 4.62 12.24 0.80
C ARG A 49 3.24 12.85 1.03
N ASP A 50 2.21 12.11 0.69
CA ASP A 50 0.85 12.50 1.05
C ASP A 50 0.21 11.40 1.90
N ASN A 51 -0.67 11.81 2.78
CA ASN A 51 -1.36 10.91 3.68
C ASN A 51 -2.86 11.23 3.67
N ALA A 52 -3.66 10.18 3.79
CA ALA A 52 -5.04 10.38 4.16
C ALA A 52 -5.15 10.21 5.67
N ASN A 53 -5.79 11.19 6.32
CA ASN A 53 -6.17 11.06 7.72
C ASN A 53 -7.38 10.13 7.79
N VAL A 54 -7.12 8.83 7.73
CA VAL A 54 -8.12 7.77 7.78
C VAL A 54 -7.79 6.88 8.95
N THR A 55 -8.58 6.96 10.01
CA THR A 55 -8.43 6.07 11.16
C THR A 55 -8.57 4.62 10.70
N ILE A 56 -7.47 3.88 10.81
CA ILE A 56 -7.44 2.43 10.74
C ILE A 56 -7.33 1.90 12.17
N ASP A 57 -8.25 1.03 12.54
CA ASP A 57 -8.23 0.36 13.85
C ASP A 57 -7.42 -0.92 13.73
N ASN A 58 -6.81 -1.32 14.85
CA ASN A 58 -6.14 -2.61 14.92
C ASN A 58 -7.14 -3.75 14.66
N ASP A 59 -6.60 -4.86 14.18
CA ASP A 59 -7.30 -6.13 13.98
C ASP A 59 -8.44 -6.14 12.94
N LYS A 60 -8.77 -5.01 12.31
CA LYS A 60 -9.77 -4.95 11.23
C LYS A 60 -9.14 -5.14 9.85
N TRP A 61 -9.92 -5.75 8.95
CA TRP A 61 -9.58 -5.82 7.52
C TRP A 61 -9.90 -4.51 6.80
N TYR A 62 -8.95 -4.07 5.99
CA TYR A 62 -9.10 -2.92 5.11
C TYR A 62 -8.65 -3.28 3.70
N GLN A 63 -9.40 -2.83 2.70
CA GLN A 63 -8.90 -2.77 1.33
C GLN A 63 -8.14 -1.44 1.17
N LEU A 64 -6.86 -1.52 0.84
CA LEU A 64 -6.03 -0.37 0.52
C LEU A 64 -5.69 -0.44 -0.97
N ALA A 65 -5.92 0.66 -1.69
CA ALA A 65 -5.55 0.74 -3.10
C ALA A 65 -5.07 2.15 -3.46
N TRP A 66 -4.40 2.24 -4.60
CA TRP A 66 -4.13 3.52 -5.25
C TRP A 66 -3.98 3.33 -6.75
N THR A 67 -4.20 4.42 -7.47
CA THR A 67 -3.99 4.51 -8.91
C THR A 67 -3.11 5.71 -9.22
N TYR A 68 -2.39 5.65 -10.33
CA TYR A 68 -1.57 6.74 -10.82
C TYR A 68 -1.58 6.74 -12.34
N ASP A 69 -2.01 7.86 -12.93
CA ASP A 69 -2.17 8.02 -14.38
C ASP A 69 -1.00 8.72 -15.08
N GLY A 70 0.10 8.96 -14.34
CA GLY A 70 1.24 9.75 -14.81
C GLY A 70 1.15 11.24 -14.44
N ALA A 71 0.00 11.70 -13.94
CA ALA A 71 -0.21 13.09 -13.51
C ALA A 71 -0.90 13.21 -12.15
N VAL A 72 -1.73 12.27 -11.74
CA VAL A 72 -2.54 12.30 -10.53
C VAL A 72 -2.48 10.95 -9.83
N LEU A 73 -2.11 10.96 -8.56
CA LEU A 73 -2.24 9.81 -7.66
C LEU A 73 -3.56 9.90 -6.91
N LYS A 74 -4.31 8.80 -6.89
CA LYS A 74 -5.53 8.66 -6.09
C LYS A 74 -5.37 7.50 -5.11
N GLY A 75 -5.63 7.74 -3.83
CA GLY A 75 -5.58 6.73 -2.77
C GLY A 75 -6.97 6.36 -2.30
N PHE A 76 -7.19 5.07 -2.02
CA PHE A 76 -8.49 4.50 -1.67
C PHE A 76 -8.39 3.63 -0.41
N VAL A 77 -9.43 3.73 0.42
CA VAL A 77 -9.66 2.83 1.56
C VAL A 77 -11.08 2.31 1.46
N ASN A 78 -11.24 0.98 1.48
CA ASN A 78 -12.54 0.30 1.41
C ASN A 78 -13.39 0.76 0.21
N GLY A 79 -12.77 0.81 -0.96
CA GLY A 79 -13.41 1.21 -2.22
C GLY A 79 -13.70 2.71 -2.35
N LYS A 80 -13.42 3.53 -1.32
CA LYS A 80 -13.68 4.97 -1.32
C LYS A 80 -12.38 5.75 -1.53
N GLN A 81 -12.38 6.73 -2.43
CA GLN A 81 -11.26 7.65 -2.57
C GLN A 81 -11.11 8.51 -1.30
N VAL A 82 -9.91 8.54 -0.75
CA VAL A 82 -9.55 9.30 0.46
C VAL A 82 -8.38 10.26 0.23
N LEU A 83 -7.68 10.12 -0.89
CA LEU A 83 -6.57 10.97 -1.29
C LEU A 83 -6.63 11.25 -2.79
N THR A 84 -6.31 12.49 -3.17
CA THR A 84 -6.00 12.87 -4.55
C THR A 84 -4.83 13.83 -4.52
N LYS A 85 -3.83 13.62 -5.39
CA LYS A 85 -2.61 14.42 -5.40
C LYS A 85 -2.01 14.53 -6.79
N ASP A 86 -1.80 15.75 -7.26
CA ASP A 86 -1.16 16.04 -8.55
C ASP A 86 0.34 15.76 -8.47
N TYR A 87 0.84 14.84 -9.29
CA TYR A 87 2.25 14.54 -9.45
C TYR A 87 2.57 14.24 -10.93
N THR A 88 3.13 15.22 -11.62
CA THR A 88 3.53 15.13 -13.03
C THR A 88 4.98 14.71 -13.24
N GLY A 89 5.73 14.50 -12.15
CA GLY A 89 7.12 14.02 -12.19
C GLY A 89 7.26 12.59 -12.70
N GLY A 90 6.16 11.83 -12.75
CA GLY A 90 6.10 10.50 -13.38
C GLY A 90 6.69 9.36 -12.54
N LEU A 91 6.29 8.15 -12.91
CA LEU A 91 6.88 6.86 -12.56
C LEU A 91 7.00 6.05 -13.85
N GLY A 92 8.07 5.28 -14.01
CA GLY A 92 8.37 4.52 -15.22
C GLY A 92 9.27 5.25 -16.25
N PRO A 93 9.35 4.74 -17.49
CA PRO A 93 10.30 5.20 -18.52
C PRO A 93 10.17 6.69 -18.88
N VAL A 94 8.95 7.23 -18.79
CA VAL A 94 8.64 8.65 -19.06
C VAL A 94 9.29 9.61 -18.05
N ALA A 95 9.69 9.10 -16.89
CA ALA A 95 10.39 9.82 -15.84
C ALA A 95 11.87 9.41 -15.72
N ASN A 96 12.43 8.75 -16.74
CA ASN A 96 13.77 8.13 -16.70
C ASN A 96 13.94 7.16 -15.51
N THR A 97 12.89 6.38 -15.22
CA THR A 97 12.92 5.40 -14.14
C THR A 97 12.74 3.97 -14.66
N PRO A 98 13.46 3.00 -14.08
CA PRO A 98 14.47 3.19 -13.06
C PRO A 98 15.80 3.73 -13.62
N ASN A 99 16.40 4.73 -12.95
CA ASN A 99 17.86 4.87 -12.93
C ASN A 99 18.47 3.56 -12.38
N PRO A 100 19.78 3.29 -12.49
CA PRO A 100 20.38 2.19 -11.73
C PRO A 100 19.97 2.34 -10.25
N PRO A 101 19.50 1.26 -9.59
CA PRO A 101 19.14 1.38 -8.18
C PRO A 101 20.38 1.83 -7.39
N PRO A 102 20.21 2.54 -6.27
CA PRO A 102 21.36 2.89 -5.43
C PRO A 102 22.14 1.61 -5.05
N ALA A 103 23.40 1.73 -4.67
CA ALA A 103 24.14 0.58 -4.15
C ALA A 103 23.72 0.29 -2.69
N GLY A 104 23.48 -0.97 -2.33
CA GLY A 104 23.28 -1.40 -0.94
C GLY A 104 22.07 -2.32 -0.69
N LYS A 105 21.95 -2.84 0.55
CA LYS A 105 20.77 -3.63 0.99
C LYS A 105 19.53 -2.74 0.92
N GLY A 106 18.48 -3.21 0.27
CA GLY A 106 17.24 -2.45 0.07
C GLY A 106 17.28 -1.40 -1.04
N ALA A 107 18.40 -1.32 -1.75
CA ALA A 107 18.56 -0.46 -2.91
C ALA A 107 18.33 -1.27 -4.19
N ASN A 108 17.06 -1.55 -4.45
CA ASN A 108 16.57 -2.25 -5.63
C ASN A 108 15.15 -1.72 -5.96
N TYR A 109 14.52 -2.32 -6.97
CA TYR A 109 13.15 -2.00 -7.41
C TYR A 109 12.19 -3.18 -7.26
N ASN A 110 12.50 -4.09 -6.33
CA ASN A 110 11.67 -5.26 -6.08
C ASN A 110 10.32 -4.83 -5.57
N LEU A 111 9.28 -5.54 -6.02
CA LEU A 111 7.98 -5.50 -5.40
C LEU A 111 8.06 -6.36 -4.13
N SER A 112 7.79 -5.75 -2.99
CA SER A 112 7.83 -6.42 -1.68
C SER A 112 6.53 -6.15 -0.93
N LEU A 113 6.06 -7.16 -0.20
CA LEU A 113 4.91 -7.06 0.69
C LEU A 113 5.40 -7.21 2.13
N GLY A 114 4.86 -6.39 3.03
CA GLY A 114 5.07 -6.54 4.46
C GLY A 114 6.49 -6.28 4.96
N THR A 115 7.35 -5.62 4.18
CA THR A 115 8.73 -5.26 4.57
C THR A 115 9.11 -3.92 3.96
N TRP A 116 9.78 -3.08 4.74
CA TRP A 116 10.34 -1.82 4.25
C TRP A 116 11.74 -2.02 3.66
N GLN A 117 11.93 -1.69 2.39
CA GLN A 117 13.21 -1.85 1.66
C GLN A 117 13.85 -3.22 1.81
N GLN A 118 13.08 -4.29 2.00
CA GLN A 118 13.60 -5.64 2.27
C GLN A 118 14.58 -5.67 3.47
N ARG A 119 14.32 -4.83 4.47
CA ARG A 119 15.03 -4.76 5.76
C ARG A 119 14.23 -5.53 6.82
N ASP A 120 14.72 -5.48 8.05
CA ASP A 120 14.17 -6.26 9.17
C ASP A 120 12.95 -5.55 9.84
N ASP A 121 12.28 -4.68 9.07
CA ASP A 121 11.11 -3.88 9.45
C ASP A 121 9.84 -4.50 8.87
N TRP A 122 9.29 -5.46 9.60
CA TRP A 122 8.16 -6.28 9.15
C TRP A 122 6.80 -5.63 9.47
N PHE A 123 5.85 -5.80 8.56
CA PHE A 123 4.45 -5.48 8.80
C PHE A 123 3.88 -6.38 9.89
N PHE A 124 3.14 -5.77 10.83
CA PHE A 124 2.49 -6.49 11.92
C PHE A 124 1.00 -6.61 11.64
N GLY A 125 0.63 -7.68 10.94
CA GLY A 125 -0.75 -7.96 10.55
C GLY A 125 -0.80 -9.06 9.49
N ALA A 126 -1.92 -9.16 8.79
CA ALA A 126 -2.10 -10.06 7.65
C ALA A 126 -2.32 -9.26 6.36
N ILE A 127 -1.83 -9.79 5.24
CA ILE A 127 -2.05 -9.26 3.89
C ILE A 127 -2.69 -10.39 3.08
N ASP A 128 -3.78 -10.07 2.39
CA ASP A 128 -4.54 -10.99 1.54
C ASP A 128 -4.98 -10.25 0.25
N ASP A 129 -5.39 -11.01 -0.77
CA ASP A 129 -5.99 -10.51 -2.02
C ASP A 129 -5.15 -9.45 -2.79
N PHE A 130 -3.82 -9.57 -2.77
CA PHE A 130 -2.93 -8.65 -3.48
C PHE A 130 -3.14 -8.69 -5.01
N SER A 131 -3.34 -7.52 -5.61
CA SER A 131 -3.51 -7.34 -7.05
C SER A 131 -2.65 -6.18 -7.56
N TYR A 132 -2.10 -6.32 -8.77
CA TYR A 132 -1.32 -5.29 -9.45
C TYR A 132 -1.77 -5.18 -10.91
N PHE A 133 -2.05 -3.95 -11.36
CA PHE A 133 -2.60 -3.68 -12.68
C PHE A 133 -1.64 -2.81 -13.48
N ASN A 134 -1.57 -3.06 -14.80
CA ASN A 134 -0.83 -2.23 -15.75
C ASN A 134 -1.68 -1.10 -16.36
N SER A 135 -2.92 -0.95 -15.89
CA SER A 135 -3.87 0.07 -16.34
C SER A 135 -4.40 0.84 -15.14
N VAL A 136 -4.72 2.12 -15.36
CA VAL A 136 -5.36 2.96 -14.34
C VAL A 136 -6.80 2.50 -14.17
N LEU A 137 -7.13 1.99 -12.98
CA LEU A 137 -8.51 1.64 -12.64
C LEU A 137 -9.32 2.89 -12.31
N THR A 138 -10.59 2.89 -12.67
CA THR A 138 -11.56 3.92 -12.25
C THR A 138 -11.97 3.73 -10.80
N GLU A 139 -12.54 4.77 -10.19
CA GLU A 139 -13.07 4.68 -8.81
C GLU A 139 -14.14 3.59 -8.69
N ASP A 140 -15.02 3.46 -9.69
CA ASP A 140 -16.04 2.41 -9.74
C ASP A 140 -15.43 1.00 -9.83
N GLN A 141 -14.33 0.83 -10.59
CA GLN A 141 -13.62 -0.45 -10.66
C GLN A 141 -12.97 -0.80 -9.33
N ILE A 142 -12.36 0.17 -8.64
CA ILE A 142 -11.80 -0.03 -7.30
C ILE A 142 -12.90 -0.39 -6.30
N LYS A 143 -14.04 0.29 -6.36
CA LYS A 143 -15.21 -0.03 -5.54
C LYS A 143 -15.73 -1.43 -5.83
N ALA A 144 -15.84 -1.81 -7.10
CA ALA A 144 -16.30 -3.15 -7.49
C ALA A 144 -15.36 -4.26 -6.96
N LEU A 145 -14.04 -4.02 -6.97
CA LEU A 145 -13.07 -4.95 -6.35
C LEU A 145 -13.31 -5.09 -4.85
N TYR A 146 -13.53 -3.98 -4.14
CA TYR A 146 -13.86 -4.01 -2.70
C TYR A 146 -15.18 -4.76 -2.42
N ASP A 147 -16.23 -4.48 -3.18
CA ASP A 147 -17.52 -5.16 -3.03
C ASP A 147 -17.39 -6.68 -3.32
N ALA A 148 -16.56 -7.06 -4.31
CA ALA A 148 -16.23 -8.45 -4.61
C ALA A 148 -15.47 -9.14 -3.45
N MET A 149 -14.58 -8.43 -2.76
CA MET A 149 -13.92 -8.96 -1.55
C MET A 149 -14.92 -9.24 -0.42
N LEU A 150 -15.88 -8.33 -0.20
CA LEU A 150 -16.91 -8.50 0.82
C LEU A 150 -17.82 -9.70 0.55
N THR A 151 -18.12 -9.99 -0.72
CA THR A 151 -18.94 -11.14 -1.12
C THR A 151 -18.16 -12.45 -1.11
N SER A 152 -16.88 -12.42 -1.49
CA SER A 152 -15.97 -13.58 -1.48
C SER A 152 -15.52 -13.98 -0.08
N ALA A 153 -15.66 -13.10 0.92
CA ALA A 153 -15.46 -13.42 2.34
C ALA A 153 -16.50 -14.39 2.92
N SER A 154 -17.41 -14.92 2.10
CA SER A 154 -18.32 -16.02 2.45
C SER A 154 -17.53 -17.22 3.02
N PRO A 155 -18.04 -17.90 4.06
CA PRO A 155 -17.28 -18.93 4.75
C PRO A 155 -16.91 -20.05 3.78
N VAL A 156 -15.61 -20.36 3.70
CA VAL A 156 -15.14 -21.59 3.07
C VAL A 156 -15.83 -22.73 3.81
N SER A 157 -16.80 -23.40 3.16
CA SER A 157 -17.38 -24.61 3.71
C SER A 157 -16.30 -25.69 3.65
N SER A 158 -15.81 -26.09 4.82
CA SER A 158 -14.75 -27.08 4.94
C SER A 158 -15.28 -28.45 4.49
N LEU A 159 -15.11 -28.76 3.22
CA LEU A 159 -15.57 -30.02 2.64
C LEU A 159 -14.43 -31.03 2.46
N ASP A 160 -13.40 -31.02 3.35
CA ASP A 160 -12.67 -32.23 3.81
C ASP A 160 -11.24 -32.04 4.35
N LYS A 161 -10.65 -30.84 4.43
CA LYS A 161 -9.30 -30.72 5.01
C LYS A 161 -9.12 -29.43 5.81
N THR A 162 -8.99 -29.56 7.13
CA THR A 162 -8.27 -28.65 8.05
C THR A 162 -8.36 -27.14 7.77
N ALA A 163 -9.51 -26.65 7.28
CA ALA A 163 -9.80 -25.24 7.15
C ALA A 163 -10.37 -24.74 8.49
N VAL A 164 -9.62 -24.94 9.56
CA VAL A 164 -9.85 -24.16 10.77
C VAL A 164 -9.30 -22.77 10.42
N THR A 165 -10.25 -21.88 10.15
CA THR A 165 -10.14 -20.41 10.21
C THR A 165 -9.36 -19.68 9.10
N TRP A 166 -9.84 -19.71 7.85
CA TRP A 166 -9.70 -18.52 6.98
C TRP A 166 -10.89 -17.57 7.18
N GLY A 167 -12.12 -18.10 7.30
CA GLY A 167 -13.33 -17.29 7.54
C GLY A 167 -13.38 -16.64 8.92
N THR A 168 -12.90 -17.32 9.96
CA THR A 168 -12.92 -16.80 11.35
C THR A 168 -11.87 -15.71 11.60
N ILE A 169 -10.79 -15.67 10.81
CA ILE A 169 -9.80 -14.58 10.85
C ILE A 169 -10.37 -13.29 10.25
N LYS A 170 -11.35 -13.37 9.33
CA LYS A 170 -12.03 -12.18 8.80
C LYS A 170 -13.05 -11.56 9.77
N THR A 171 -13.37 -12.22 10.89
CA THR A 171 -14.38 -11.76 11.86
C THR A 171 -13.93 -11.67 13.32
N ILE A 172 -12.67 -11.98 13.63
CA ILE A 172 -12.11 -11.86 15.00
C ILE A 172 -10.67 -11.34 14.87
N ARG A 173 -10.43 -10.03 15.01
CA ARG A 173 -10.34 -9.27 16.27
C ARG A 173 -10.61 -7.80 15.99
#